data_AF-A0A9E3B0D5-F1
#
_entry.id   AF-A0A9E3B0D5-F1
#
_cell.length_a   1.000
_cell.length_b   1.000
_cell.length_c   1.000
_cell.angle_alpha   90.00
_cell.angle_beta   90.00
_cell.angle_gamma   90.00
#
_symmetry.space_group_name_H-M   'P 1'
#
loop_
_entity.id
_entity.type
_entity.pdbx_description
1 polymer ?
#
loop_
_entity_poly.entity_id
_entity_poly.type
_entity_poly.pdbx_seq_one_letter_code
_entity_poly.pdbx_strand_id
1 'polypeptide(L)' 'MSTHEPFTPDESTGTAPGRGRLAGRRILVVGGGQMDIGEPDTAVGNGRAMCLLFAREGAAVAVADR' A
#
# COMPACT_ATOMS: atom_id res chain seq x y z
N MET A 1 12.14 4.26 -31.82
CA MET A 1 12.06 3.56 -30.51
C MET A 1 11.40 4.54 -29.56
N SER A 2 10.10 4.41 -29.31
CA SER A 2 9.33 5.41 -28.57
C SER A 2 9.71 5.33 -27.09
N THR A 3 10.31 6.39 -26.56
CA THR A 3 10.64 6.58 -25.14
C THR A 3 9.40 7.03 -24.39
N HIS A 4 8.41 6.14 -24.25
CA HIS A 4 7.30 6.43 -23.35
C HIS A 4 7.68 5.88 -21.98
N GLU A 5 8.10 6.78 -21.09
CA GLU A 5 8.18 6.45 -19.67
C GLU A 5 6.76 6.03 -19.24
N PRO A 6 6.59 4.83 -18.66
CA PRO A 6 5.27 4.35 -18.29
C PRO A 6 4.70 5.25 -17.19
N PHE A 7 3.53 5.83 -17.47
CA PHE A 7 2.82 6.62 -16.48
C PHE A 7 2.44 5.73 -15.29
N THR A 8 2.98 6.06 -14.12
CA THR A 8 2.63 5.42 -12.84
C THR A 8 2.07 6.50 -11.92
N PRO A 9 0.79 6.43 -11.51
CA PRO A 9 0.21 7.45 -10.66
C PRO A 9 0.81 7.39 -9.24
N ASP A 10 0.76 8.52 -8.52
CA ASP A 10 1.33 8.67 -7.18
C ASP A 10 0.75 7.66 -6.15
N GLU A 11 -0.49 7.20 -6.34
CA GLU A 11 -1.08 6.15 -5.51
C GLU A 11 -0.37 4.80 -5.70
N SER A 12 0.07 4.50 -6.94
CA SER A 12 0.77 3.25 -7.27
C SER A 12 2.23 3.25 -6.81
N THR A 13 2.87 4.42 -6.75
CA THR A 13 4.22 4.58 -6.17
C THR A 13 4.18 4.78 -4.64
N GLY A 14 2.99 4.94 -4.05
CA GLY A 14 2.83 5.16 -2.62
C GLY A 14 3.26 6.55 -2.15
N THR A 15 3.35 7.54 -3.03
CA THR A 15 3.71 8.93 -2.72
C THR A 15 2.51 9.87 -2.60
N ALA A 16 1.32 9.44 -3.05
CA ALA A 16 0.13 10.27 -2.98
C ALA A 16 -0.21 10.68 -1.53
N PRO A 17 -0.62 11.94 -1.30
CA PRO A 17 -1.16 12.35 -0.01
C PRO A 17 -2.51 11.66 0.24
N GLY A 18 -2.82 11.40 1.50
CA GLY A 18 -4.15 10.90 1.88
C GLY A 18 -5.23 11.95 1.59
N ARG A 19 -6.35 11.53 1.02
CA ARG A 19 -7.50 12.40 0.68
C ARG A 19 -8.71 12.16 1.59
N GLY A 20 -8.58 11.32 2.61
CA GLY A 20 -9.65 10.97 3.55
C GLY A 20 -10.73 10.06 2.98
N ARG A 21 -10.46 9.35 1.87
CA ARG A 21 -11.45 8.51 1.16
C ARG A 21 -12.00 7.38 2.02
N LEU A 22 -11.28 6.97 3.06
CA LEU A 22 -11.64 5.88 3.96
C LEU A 22 -11.81 6.34 5.41
N ALA A 23 -11.99 7.65 5.63
CA ALA A 23 -12.19 8.22 6.95
C ALA A 23 -13.33 7.52 7.71
N GLY A 24 -13.03 7.11 8.95
CA GLY A 24 -14.00 6.46 9.84
C GLY A 24 -14.33 4.99 9.50
N ARG A 25 -13.71 4.42 8.46
CA ARG A 25 -13.87 3.00 8.14
C ARG A 25 -12.98 2.13 9.03
N ARG A 26 -13.48 0.94 9.36
CA ARG A 26 -12.73 -0.12 10.04
C ARG A 26 -12.50 -1.24 9.04
N ILE A 27 -11.24 -1.55 8.75
CA ILE A 27 -10.86 -2.49 7.69
C ILE A 27 -9.97 -3.57 8.28
N LEU A 28 -10.31 -4.84 8.03
CA LEU A 28 -9.42 -5.98 8.26
C LEU A 28 -8.71 -6.32 6.96
N VAL A 29 -7.38 -6.34 6.97
CA VAL A 29 -6.57 -6.86 5.88
C VAL A 29 -5.97 -8.20 6.30
N VAL A 30 -6.22 -9.24 5.51
CA VAL A 30 -5.60 -10.55 5.68
C VAL A 30 -4.35 -10.63 4.79
N GLY A 31 -3.22 -11.05 5.34
CA GLY A 31 -1.93 -11.09 4.63
C GLY A 31 -1.29 -9.71 4.46
N GLY A 32 -1.45 -8.83 5.45
CA GLY A 32 -0.96 -7.46 5.42
C GLY A 32 0.49 -7.25 5.92
N GLY A 33 1.19 -8.30 6.34
CA GLY A 33 2.59 -8.23 6.73
C GLY A 33 3.52 -8.27 5.52
N GLN A 34 4.81 -8.44 5.82
CA GLN A 34 5.87 -8.50 4.83
C GLN A 34 6.89 -9.54 5.26
N MET A 35 7.24 -10.43 4.35
CA MET A 35 8.30 -11.41 4.55
C MET A 35 9.62 -10.79 4.10
N ASP A 36 10.63 -10.84 4.98
CA ASP A 36 12.01 -10.57 4.57
C ASP A 36 12.57 -11.81 3.86
N ILE A 37 13.00 -11.63 2.62
CA ILE A 37 13.58 -12.69 1.79
C ILE A 37 15.09 -12.50 1.58
N GLY A 38 15.71 -11.55 2.28
CA GLY A 38 17.15 -11.25 2.18
C GLY A 38 17.55 -10.45 0.93
N GLU A 39 16.58 -9.91 0.19
CA GLU A 39 16.83 -9.07 -0.98
C GLU A 39 16.63 -7.57 -0.59
N PRO A 40 17.67 -6.71 -0.72
CA PRO A 40 17.65 -5.34 -0.21
C PRO A 40 16.50 -4.47 -0.72
N ASP A 41 16.12 -4.64 -1.98
CA ASP A 41 15.11 -3.81 -2.67
C ASP A 41 13.81 -4.58 -2.92
N THR A 42 13.45 -5.50 -2.02
CA THR A 42 12.20 -6.24 -2.12
C THR A 42 11.01 -5.28 -2.12
N ALA A 43 10.20 -5.33 -3.18
CA ALA A 43 9.00 -4.52 -3.29
C ALA A 43 8.02 -4.78 -2.13
N VAL A 44 7.27 -3.74 -1.75
CA VAL A 44 6.21 -3.89 -0.75
C VAL A 44 5.14 -4.83 -1.30
N GLY A 45 4.82 -5.89 -0.54
CA GLY A 45 3.74 -6.79 -0.91
C GLY A 45 2.39 -6.08 -0.93
N ASN A 46 1.47 -6.53 -1.79
CA ASN A 46 0.17 -5.89 -2.01
C ASN A 46 -0.62 -5.68 -0.70
N GLY A 47 -0.64 -6.67 0.19
CA GLY A 47 -1.33 -6.57 1.48
C GLY A 47 -0.81 -5.41 2.33
N ARG A 48 0.52 -5.33 2.49
CA ARG A 48 1.15 -4.23 3.22
C ARG A 48 0.95 -2.88 2.54
N ALA A 49 1.03 -2.83 1.20
CA ALA A 49 0.76 -1.61 0.44
C ALA A 49 -0.66 -1.10 0.69
N MET A 50 -1.65 -1.99 0.68
CA MET A 50 -3.05 -1.65 0.99
C MET A 50 -3.21 -1.15 2.43
N CYS A 51 -2.61 -1.81 3.43
CA CYS A 51 -2.65 -1.35 4.81
C CYS A 51 -2.17 0.10 4.96
N LEU A 52 -1.04 0.43 4.33
CA LEU A 52 -0.44 1.76 4.37
C LEU A 52 -1.34 2.80 3.69
N LEU A 53 -1.84 2.50 2.49
CA LEU A 53 -2.71 3.41 1.75
C LEU A 53 -4.03 3.62 2.50
N PHE A 54 -4.63 2.57 3.06
CA PHE A 54 -5.89 2.67 3.78
C PHE A 54 -5.78 3.50 5.06
N ALA A 55 -4.70 3.30 5.82
CA ALA A 55 -4.41 4.10 7.01
C ALA A 55 -4.22 5.59 6.66
N ARG A 56 -3.48 5.89 5.59
CA ARG A 56 -3.32 7.27 5.08
C ARG A 56 -4.62 7.91 4.64
N GLU A 57 -5.55 7.11 4.11
CA GLU A 57 -6.90 7.56 3.74
C GLU A 57 -7.86 7.66 4.94
N GLY A 58 -7.38 7.46 6.18
CA GLY A 58 -8.12 7.69 7.42
C GLY A 58 -8.88 6.49 7.97
N ALA A 59 -8.59 5.28 7.48
CA ALA A 59 -9.18 4.05 8.02
C ALA A 59 -8.47 3.62 9.33
N ALA A 60 -9.24 3.03 10.25
CA ALA A 60 -8.70 2.17 11.28
C ALA A 60 -8.44 0.78 10.68
N VAL A 61 -7.18 0.38 10.57
CA VAL A 61 -6.77 -0.86 9.92
C VAL A 61 -6.34 -1.89 10.98
N ALA A 62 -6.96 -3.06 10.94
CA ALA A 62 -6.48 -4.26 11.62
C ALA A 62 -5.83 -5.20 10.60
N VAL A 63 -4.74 -5.86 10.99
CA VAL A 63 -4.04 -6.83 10.14
C VAL A 63 -4.12 -8.20 10.78
N ALA A 64 -4.57 -9.18 10.01
CA ALA A 64 -4.43 -10.60 10.34
C ALA A 64 -3.38 -11.20 9.40
N ASP A 65 -2.25 -11.63 9.97
CA ASP A 65 -1.20 -12.31 9.21
C ASP A 65 -0.70 -13.53 9.98
N ARG A 66 0.05 -14.39 9.29
CA ARG A 66 0.61 -15.63 9.84
C ARG A 66 1.89 -15.40 10.63
#